data_AF-A0A8K0VX33-F1
#
_entry.id   AF-A0A8K0VX33-F1
#
_cell.length_a   1.000
_cell.length_b   1.000
_cell.length_c   1.000
_cell.angle_alpha   90.00
_cell.angle_beta   90.00
_cell.angle_gamma   90.00
#
_symmetry.space_group_name_H-M   'P 1'
#
loop_
_entity.id
_entity.type
_entity.pdbx_description
1 polymer ?
#
loop_
_entity_poly.entity_id
_entity_poly.type
_entity_poly.pdbx_seq_one_letter_code
_entity_poly.pdbx_strand_id
1 'polypeptide(L)'
;MILYQDFVDGVLAIFPAGTVPDGPRCPICSGVYGQAGLGPSTALGFLNELPGAGPKPFIQHVVEPVTTACGHTYCTLCISAWLNTHVPANCPMCRRDIVLSQELRDWDDNSWLHDHDPAIEGLSISTRAESPRIEEIFGIVSMSTRELLKTKEEEMPFTWNVPDMLDDLPKIMVIIARRFHYQSRREVVPPDLSFMRLHNPVSRVSRRTTPGIDSLYHLSRFDAPLSKHPDTIELYERLRTEIKALEGNLKFYKGECWNWTIPSMWLYKPVRRTMKGANGGMKETRWWQYVQLVIKALLVWQCYCKRVDELMAGAYQGVAVDQARAQEGVTAYHVE
;
A
#
# COMPACT_ATOMS: atom_id res chain seq x y z
N MET A 1 4.46 0.47 -11.93
CA MET A 1 4.12 1.89 -11.68
C MET A 1 2.62 2.06 -11.78
N ILE A 2 1.99 2.68 -10.78
CA ILE A 2 0.55 2.99 -10.81
C ILE A 2 0.40 4.33 -11.52
N LEU A 3 -0.18 4.31 -12.72
CA LEU A 3 -0.66 5.52 -13.38
C LEU A 3 -2.09 5.78 -12.90
N TYR A 4 -2.47 7.04 -12.75
CA TYR A 4 -3.83 7.41 -12.39
C TYR A 4 -4.59 7.88 -13.63
N GLN A 5 -5.89 7.59 -13.68
CA GLN A 5 -6.77 7.91 -14.80
C GLN A 5 -6.72 9.39 -15.13
N ASP A 6 -6.76 10.27 -14.13
CA ASP A 6 -6.75 11.71 -14.34
C ASP A 6 -5.44 12.20 -15.00
N PHE A 7 -4.31 11.54 -14.73
CA PHE A 7 -3.02 11.85 -15.38
C PHE A 7 -3.08 11.43 -16.85
N VAL A 8 -3.59 10.23 -17.09
CA VAL A 8 -3.70 9.67 -18.43
C VAL A 8 -4.68 10.48 -19.28
N ASP A 9 -5.80 10.90 -18.70
CA ASP A 9 -6.78 11.77 -19.35
C ASP A 9 -6.16 13.13 -19.71
N GLY A 10 -5.31 13.68 -18.84
CA GLY A 10 -4.55 14.88 -19.15
C GLY A 10 -3.52 14.69 -20.28
N VAL A 11 -2.83 13.54 -20.33
CA VAL A 11 -1.92 13.20 -21.43
C VAL A 11 -2.70 13.01 -22.74
N LEU A 12 -3.86 12.36 -22.70
CA LEU A 12 -4.75 12.17 -23.85
C LEU A 12 -5.41 13.48 -24.32
N ALA A 13 -5.61 14.44 -23.42
CA ALA A 13 -6.06 15.77 -23.80
C ALA A 13 -5.00 16.54 -24.62
N ILE A 14 -3.71 16.23 -24.43
CA ILE A 14 -2.59 16.84 -25.16
C ILE A 14 -2.36 16.13 -26.50
N PHE A 15 -2.60 14.82 -26.56
CA PHE A 15 -2.35 14.02 -27.76
C PHE A 15 -3.64 13.37 -28.26
N PRO A 16 -4.10 13.67 -29.48
CA PRO A 16 -5.25 13.00 -30.05
C PRO A 16 -4.98 11.48 -30.17
N ALA A 17 -6.04 10.68 -30.14
CA ALA A 17 -5.97 9.27 -30.49
C ALA A 17 -5.24 9.12 -31.84
N GLY A 18 -4.15 8.35 -31.84
CA GLY A 18 -3.31 8.20 -33.01
C GLY A 18 -4.01 7.39 -34.09
N THR A 19 -3.82 7.74 -35.36
CA THR A 19 -4.08 6.79 -36.44
C THR A 19 -3.09 5.63 -36.29
N VAL A 20 -3.55 4.39 -36.41
CA VAL A 20 -2.69 3.19 -36.34
C VAL A 20 -1.50 3.41 -37.30
N PRO A 21 -0.25 3.46 -36.79
CA PRO A 21 0.92 3.67 -37.65
C PRO A 21 1.12 2.50 -38.61
N ASP A 22 1.94 2.69 -39.64
CA ASP A 22 2.37 1.63 -40.57
C ASP A 22 3.03 0.42 -39.87
N GLY A 23 3.43 0.57 -38.60
CA GLY A 23 3.87 -0.51 -37.71
C GLY A 23 2.76 -0.95 -36.74
N PRO A 24 2.39 -2.25 -36.69
CA PRO A 24 1.26 -2.70 -35.88
C PRO A 24 1.54 -2.75 -34.37
N ARG A 25 2.72 -2.32 -33.91
CA ARG A 25 3.21 -2.54 -32.53
C ARG A 25 3.77 -1.29 -31.89
N CYS A 26 3.53 -1.17 -30.58
CA CYS A 26 4.13 -0.13 -29.75
C CYS A 26 5.66 -0.34 -29.62
N PRO A 27 6.50 0.69 -29.84
CA PRO A 27 7.96 0.55 -29.78
C PRO A 27 8.51 0.36 -28.35
N ILE A 28 7.70 0.59 -27.31
CA ILE A 28 8.09 0.42 -25.90
C ILE A 28 7.72 -0.97 -25.39
N CYS A 29 6.44 -1.35 -25.49
CA CYS A 29 5.95 -2.63 -24.93
C CYS A 29 5.85 -3.75 -25.97
N SER A 30 6.08 -3.47 -27.26
CA SER A 30 5.88 -4.41 -28.38
C SER A 30 4.45 -4.94 -28.57
N GLY A 31 3.47 -4.44 -27.79
CA GLY A 31 2.07 -4.81 -27.88
C GLY A 31 1.43 -4.36 -29.19
N VAL A 32 0.56 -5.20 -29.75
CA VAL A 32 -0.14 -4.94 -31.01
C VAL A 32 -1.32 -4.00 -30.74
N TYR A 33 -1.43 -2.91 -31.50
CA TYR A 33 -2.53 -1.95 -31.33
C TYR A 33 -3.90 -2.62 -31.56
N GLY A 34 -4.88 -2.31 -30.72
CA GLY A 34 -6.23 -2.89 -30.76
C GLY A 34 -6.36 -4.29 -30.15
N GLN A 35 -5.28 -4.90 -29.65
CA GLN A 35 -5.36 -6.11 -28.83
C GLN A 35 -5.54 -5.77 -27.35
N ALA A 36 -5.89 -6.79 -26.55
CA ALA A 36 -5.98 -6.66 -25.10
C ALA A 36 -4.69 -6.04 -24.54
N GLY A 37 -4.85 -4.98 -23.75
CA GLY A 37 -3.73 -4.34 -23.06
C GLY A 37 -3.18 -5.25 -21.97
N LEU A 38 -1.98 -4.93 -21.49
CA LEU A 38 -1.31 -5.64 -20.38
C LEU A 38 -1.97 -5.37 -19.01
N GLY A 39 -3.27 -5.10 -18.99
CA GLY A 39 -4.04 -4.78 -17.79
C GLY A 39 -4.72 -6.01 -17.19
N PRO A 40 -4.77 -6.15 -15.85
CA PRO A 40 -5.45 -7.26 -15.20
C PRO A 40 -6.93 -7.31 -15.59
N SER A 41 -7.36 -8.49 -16.05
CA SER A 41 -8.70 -8.68 -16.60
C SER A 41 -9.79 -8.68 -15.52
N THR A 42 -10.81 -7.84 -15.72
CA THR A 42 -12.24 -8.07 -15.43
C THR A 42 -12.81 -8.22 -14.01
N ALA A 43 -12.10 -7.86 -12.92
CA ALA A 43 -12.70 -7.89 -11.57
C ALA A 43 -12.84 -6.55 -10.82
N LEU A 44 -12.33 -5.44 -11.36
CA LEU A 44 -12.29 -4.13 -10.66
C LEU A 44 -13.46 -3.19 -10.98
N GLY A 45 -14.25 -3.47 -12.04
CA GLY A 45 -15.33 -2.59 -12.48
C GLY A 45 -16.43 -2.36 -11.44
N PHE A 46 -16.72 -3.38 -10.62
CA PHE A 46 -17.78 -3.33 -9.60
C PHE A 46 -17.40 -2.50 -8.36
N LEU A 47 -16.10 -2.29 -8.10
CA LEU A 47 -15.63 -1.52 -6.94
C LEU A 47 -15.59 -0.01 -7.20
N ASN A 48 -15.65 0.40 -8.47
CA ASN A 48 -15.54 1.79 -8.92
C ASN A 48 -16.87 2.56 -8.92
N GLU A 49 -17.99 1.92 -8.60
CA GLU A 49 -19.32 2.55 -8.52
C GLU A 49 -19.65 3.11 -7.13
N LEU A 50 -18.73 3.04 -6.17
CA LEU A 50 -18.94 3.54 -4.81
C LEU A 50 -18.45 4.99 -4.64
N PRO A 51 -19.26 5.88 -4.02
CA PRO A 51 -18.89 7.28 -3.83
C PRO A 51 -17.71 7.45 -2.85
N GLY A 52 -16.75 8.30 -3.22
CA GLY A 52 -15.54 8.61 -2.44
C GLY A 52 -14.26 7.88 -2.88
N ALA A 53 -14.22 7.33 -4.10
CA ALA A 53 -13.01 6.73 -4.65
C ALA A 53 -11.88 7.76 -4.73
N GLY A 54 -10.69 7.40 -4.21
CA GLY A 54 -9.45 8.14 -4.48
C GLY A 54 -9.10 8.14 -5.97
N PRO A 55 -7.97 8.75 -6.37
CA PRO A 55 -7.58 8.83 -7.77
C PRO A 55 -7.58 7.43 -8.39
N LYS A 56 -8.36 7.26 -9.46
CA LYS A 56 -8.61 5.96 -10.09
C LYS A 56 -7.30 5.47 -10.71
N PRO A 57 -6.83 4.23 -10.47
CA PRO A 57 -5.71 3.70 -11.21
C PRO A 57 -6.12 3.51 -12.68
N PHE A 58 -5.27 3.96 -13.61
CA PHE A 58 -5.42 3.71 -15.03
C PHE A 58 -5.06 2.25 -15.33
N ILE A 59 -6.00 1.53 -15.94
CA ILE A 59 -5.80 0.17 -16.42
C ILE A 59 -5.98 0.20 -17.93
N GLN A 60 -4.92 -0.14 -18.66
CA GLN A 60 -5.02 -0.25 -20.11
C GLN A 60 -5.69 -1.58 -20.48
N HIS A 61 -6.98 -1.53 -20.79
CA HIS A 61 -7.74 -2.70 -21.25
C HIS A 61 -7.48 -3.05 -22.72
N VAL A 62 -7.16 -2.04 -23.54
CA VAL A 62 -6.84 -2.19 -24.97
C VAL A 62 -5.59 -1.37 -25.29
N VAL A 63 -4.67 -1.92 -26.09
CA VAL A 63 -3.47 -1.19 -26.54
C VAL A 63 -3.88 -0.11 -27.55
N GLU A 64 -4.21 1.07 -27.04
CA GLU A 64 -4.60 2.23 -27.86
C GLU A 64 -3.38 3.06 -28.30
N PRO A 65 -3.29 3.45 -29.58
CA PRO A 65 -2.22 4.29 -30.09
C PRO A 65 -2.42 5.76 -29.69
N VAL A 66 -1.33 6.38 -29.25
CA VAL A 66 -1.24 7.82 -28.98
C VAL A 66 -0.06 8.38 -29.77
N THR A 67 -0.33 9.35 -30.65
CA THR A 67 0.69 9.98 -31.48
C THR A 67 1.09 11.33 -30.88
N THR A 68 2.37 11.44 -30.52
CA THR A 68 2.94 12.69 -30.00
C THR A 68 3.07 13.74 -31.10
N ALA A 69 3.18 15.02 -30.73
CA ALA A 69 3.33 16.13 -31.69
C ALA A 69 4.60 16.03 -32.58
N CYS A 70 5.58 15.22 -32.20
CA CYS A 70 6.76 14.94 -33.03
C CYS A 70 6.54 13.82 -34.06
N GLY A 71 5.35 13.20 -34.11
CA GLY A 71 4.97 12.16 -35.07
C GLY A 71 5.22 10.72 -34.62
N HIS A 72 5.83 10.50 -33.44
CA HIS A 72 6.03 9.15 -32.90
C HIS A 72 4.80 8.66 -32.15
N THR A 73 4.47 7.38 -32.34
CA THR A 73 3.27 6.74 -31.78
C THR A 73 3.64 5.66 -30.77
N TYR A 74 2.90 5.62 -29.67
CA TYR A 74 3.11 4.73 -28.52
C TYR A 74 1.78 4.18 -28.03
N CYS A 75 1.80 3.21 -27.11
CA CYS A 75 0.60 2.85 -26.37
C CYS A 75 0.28 3.90 -25.30
N THR A 76 -0.99 4.16 -25.00
CA THR A 76 -1.42 5.11 -23.95
C THR A 76 -0.69 4.90 -22.62
N LEU A 77 -0.62 3.65 -22.15
CA LEU A 77 0.11 3.31 -20.92
C LEU A 77 1.59 3.70 -21.00
N CYS A 78 2.23 3.41 -22.13
CA CYS A 78 3.66 3.53 -22.33
C CYS A 78 4.11 4.99 -22.35
N ILE A 79 3.37 5.86 -23.07
CA ILE A 79 3.71 7.27 -23.15
C ILE A 79 3.37 7.99 -21.85
N SER A 80 2.25 7.69 -21.21
CA SER A 80 1.90 8.25 -19.91
C SER A 80 2.91 7.82 -18.83
N ALA A 81 3.34 6.56 -18.85
CA ALA A 81 4.37 6.05 -17.96
C ALA A 81 5.69 6.82 -18.10
N TRP A 82 6.13 7.02 -19.33
CA TRP A 82 7.36 7.74 -19.63
C TRP A 82 7.30 9.19 -19.15
N LEU A 83 6.22 9.91 -19.49
CA LEU A 83 6.05 11.32 -19.16
C LEU A 83 5.90 11.55 -17.64
N ASN A 84 5.36 10.57 -16.92
CA ASN A 84 5.27 10.62 -15.46
C ASN A 84 6.63 10.43 -14.76
N THR A 85 7.63 9.85 -15.42
CA THR A 85 8.92 9.49 -14.80
C THR A 85 10.09 10.33 -15.29
N HIS A 86 9.91 11.10 -16.37
CA HIS A 86 10.99 11.83 -17.02
C HIS A 86 10.67 13.34 -17.03
N VAL A 87 11.35 14.07 -16.15
CA VAL A 87 11.36 15.54 -16.10
C VAL A 87 12.76 16.02 -16.53
N PRO A 88 12.91 16.77 -17.64
CA PRO A 88 11.84 17.36 -18.47
C PRO A 88 11.14 16.34 -19.37
N ALA A 89 9.82 16.49 -19.50
CA ALA A 89 8.97 15.66 -20.35
C ALA A 89 9.43 15.74 -21.82
N ASN A 90 9.88 14.60 -22.37
CA ASN A 90 10.40 14.53 -23.74
C ASN A 90 9.97 13.24 -24.44
N CYS A 91 10.03 13.25 -25.78
CA CYS A 91 9.73 12.08 -26.59
C CYS A 91 10.80 10.98 -26.41
N PRO A 92 10.42 9.72 -26.11
CA PRO A 92 11.37 8.61 -25.96
C PRO A 92 12.27 8.36 -27.18
N MET A 93 11.77 8.65 -28.39
CA MET A 93 12.48 8.33 -29.64
C MET A 93 13.38 9.46 -30.12
N CYS A 94 12.86 10.69 -30.21
CA CYS A 94 13.60 11.83 -30.76
C CYS A 94 14.01 12.87 -29.72
N ARG A 95 13.66 12.66 -28.44
CA ARG A 95 13.98 13.55 -27.31
C ARG A 95 13.49 14.98 -27.47
N ARG A 96 12.58 15.24 -28.42
CA ARG A 96 11.92 16.54 -28.55
C ARG A 96 11.04 16.78 -27.32
N ASP A 97 11.14 17.97 -26.76
CA ASP A 97 10.37 18.36 -25.58
C ASP A 97 8.86 18.26 -25.84
N ILE A 98 8.16 17.78 -24.82
CA ILE A 98 6.71 17.66 -24.79
C ILE A 98 6.19 18.70 -23.79
N VAL A 99 5.41 19.64 -24.28
CA VAL A 99 4.80 20.67 -23.43
C VAL A 99 3.58 20.08 -22.74
N LEU A 100 3.75 19.65 -21.48
CA LEU A 100 2.64 19.31 -20.59
C LEU A 100 2.00 20.58 -20.02
N SER A 101 0.67 20.57 -19.82
CA SER A 101 -0.07 21.65 -19.16
C SER A 101 0.46 21.88 -17.74
N GLN A 102 0.33 23.11 -17.23
CA GLN A 102 0.81 23.47 -15.89
C GLN A 102 0.16 22.59 -14.80
N GLU A 103 -1.13 22.28 -14.94
CA GLU A 103 -1.88 21.38 -14.04
C GLU A 103 -1.30 19.95 -13.95
N LEU A 104 -0.70 19.44 -15.03
CA LEU A 104 -0.01 18.13 -15.03
C LEU A 104 1.42 18.19 -14.47
N ARG A 105 2.07 19.36 -14.55
CA ARG A 105 3.41 19.59 -13.96
C ARG A 105 3.31 19.73 -12.44
N ASP A 106 2.27 20.40 -11.96
CA ASP A 106 2.01 20.62 -10.54
C ASP A 106 1.57 19.34 -9.79
N TRP A 107 1.33 18.23 -10.51
CA TRP A 107 1.16 16.90 -9.90
C TRP A 107 2.44 16.46 -9.17
N ASP A 108 3.61 16.78 -9.74
CA ASP A 108 4.92 16.44 -9.17
C ASP A 108 5.28 17.35 -7.97
N ASP A 109 4.77 18.59 -7.95
CA ASP A 109 5.08 19.60 -6.90
C ASP A 109 4.21 19.44 -5.63
N ASN A 110 3.16 18.61 -5.66
CA ASN A 110 2.49 18.09 -4.46
C ASN A 110 3.24 16.88 -3.87
N SER A 111 4.58 16.90 -3.94
CA SER A 111 5.54 15.86 -3.54
C SER A 111 5.47 15.52 -2.04
N TRP A 112 4.44 14.75 -1.69
CA TRP A 112 4.35 13.89 -0.51
C TRP A 112 3.96 12.45 -0.93
N LEU A 113 4.01 12.14 -2.23
CA LEU A 113 3.44 10.93 -2.84
C LEU A 113 4.43 10.06 -3.63
N HIS A 114 5.71 10.42 -3.70
CA HIS A 114 6.77 9.56 -4.25
C HIS A 114 7.78 9.14 -3.19
N ASP A 115 7.31 8.41 -2.18
CA ASP A 115 8.17 7.41 -1.53
C ASP A 115 7.99 6.10 -2.32
N HIS A 116 8.69 6.03 -3.45
CA HIS A 116 8.84 4.78 -4.19
C HIS A 116 9.61 3.82 -3.29
N ASP A 117 8.92 2.88 -2.64
CA ASP A 117 9.61 1.87 -1.84
C ASP A 117 10.42 0.96 -2.80
N PRO A 118 11.77 1.03 -2.79
CA PRO A 118 12.60 0.28 -3.72
C PRO A 118 12.45 -1.23 -3.54
N ALA A 119 11.92 -1.71 -2.41
CA ALA A 119 11.62 -3.12 -2.20
C ALA A 119 10.44 -3.60 -3.06
N ILE A 120 9.43 -2.75 -3.28
CA ILE A 120 8.28 -3.04 -4.15
C ILE A 120 8.70 -3.02 -5.62
N GLU A 121 9.60 -2.10 -5.98
CA GLU A 121 10.16 -2.03 -7.34
C GLU A 121 11.07 -3.23 -7.62
N GLY A 122 11.90 -3.63 -6.64
CA GLY A 122 12.73 -4.83 -6.72
C GLY A 122 11.91 -6.12 -6.92
N LEU A 123 10.74 -6.24 -6.28
CA LEU A 123 9.81 -7.35 -6.53
C LEU A 123 9.34 -7.37 -7.99
N SER A 124 8.91 -6.22 -8.49
CA SER A 124 8.41 -6.06 -9.86
C SER A 124 9.49 -6.35 -10.92
N ILE A 125 10.75 -6.04 -10.62
CA ILE A 125 11.90 -6.25 -11.52
C ILE A 125 12.37 -7.72 -11.50
N SER A 126 12.42 -8.35 -10.32
CA SER A 126 12.92 -9.74 -10.20
C SER A 126 11.94 -10.80 -10.71
N THR A 127 10.66 -10.48 -10.85
CA THR A 127 9.62 -11.44 -11.26
C THR A 127 8.93 -10.97 -12.53
N ARG A 128 9.49 -11.31 -13.70
CA ARG A 128 8.87 -11.13 -15.03
C ARG A 128 7.59 -11.96 -15.26
N ALA A 129 6.90 -12.37 -14.21
CA ALA A 129 5.70 -13.18 -14.26
C ALA A 129 4.67 -12.63 -13.27
N GLU A 130 3.46 -12.36 -13.77
CA GLU A 130 2.24 -12.08 -13.01
C GLU A 130 1.91 -13.28 -12.11
N SER A 131 2.51 -13.33 -10.92
CA SER A 131 2.19 -14.35 -9.92
C SER A 131 1.01 -13.86 -9.08
N PRO A 132 -0.04 -14.67 -8.87
CA PRO A 132 -1.11 -14.36 -7.91
C PRO A 132 -0.59 -13.98 -6.51
N ARG A 133 0.61 -14.45 -6.14
CA ARG A 133 1.29 -14.09 -4.90
C ARG A 133 1.72 -12.62 -4.85
N ILE A 134 2.19 -12.08 -5.97
CA ILE A 134 2.65 -10.68 -6.08
C ILE A 134 1.44 -9.76 -6.01
N GLU A 135 0.36 -10.09 -6.72
CA GLU A 135 -0.91 -9.35 -6.62
C GLU A 135 -1.43 -9.32 -5.18
N GLU A 136 -1.35 -10.45 -4.47
CA GLU A 136 -1.73 -10.52 -3.05
C GLU A 136 -0.84 -9.61 -2.18
N ILE A 137 0.49 -9.64 -2.38
CA ILE A 137 1.42 -8.75 -1.65
C ILE A 137 1.08 -7.28 -1.93
N PHE A 138 0.87 -6.90 -3.18
CA PHE A 138 0.48 -5.53 -3.55
C PHE A 138 -0.84 -5.12 -2.92
N GLY A 139 -1.82 -6.03 -2.93
CA GLY A 139 -3.11 -5.83 -2.27
C GLY A 139 -2.93 -5.55 -0.79
N ILE A 140 -2.10 -6.33 -0.10
CA ILE A 140 -1.81 -6.17 1.33
C ILE A 140 -1.11 -4.83 1.62
N VAL A 141 -0.05 -4.49 0.88
CA VAL A 141 0.72 -3.26 1.10
C VAL A 141 -0.10 -2.00 0.79
N SER A 142 -1.12 -2.13 -0.06
CA SER A 142 -2.03 -1.03 -0.42
C SER A 142 -3.27 -0.93 0.48
N MET A 143 -3.41 -1.79 1.50
CA MET A 143 -4.60 -1.81 2.35
C MET A 143 -4.78 -0.50 3.12
N SER A 144 -6.01 0.01 3.07
CA SER A 144 -6.48 1.07 3.95
C SER A 144 -6.78 0.55 5.35
N THR A 145 -6.75 1.41 6.36
CA THR A 145 -7.17 1.04 7.72
C THR A 145 -8.63 0.59 7.77
N ARG A 146 -9.48 1.04 6.84
CA ARG A 146 -10.86 0.57 6.74
C ARG A 146 -10.93 -0.91 6.37
N GLU A 147 -10.06 -1.36 5.46
CA GLU A 147 -10.00 -2.77 5.05
C GLU A 147 -9.49 -3.64 6.20
N LEU A 148 -8.45 -3.18 6.93
CA LEU A 148 -7.98 -3.86 8.14
C LEU A 148 -9.09 -4.03 9.19
N LEU A 149 -9.91 -2.99 9.41
CA LEU A 149 -11.01 -3.07 10.37
C LEU A 149 -12.14 -4.00 9.92
N LYS A 150 -12.32 -4.19 8.61
CA LYS A 150 -13.31 -5.09 8.01
C LYS A 150 -12.85 -6.55 7.97
N THR A 151 -11.58 -6.83 8.22
CA THR A 151 -11.08 -8.20 8.31
C THR A 151 -11.91 -8.99 9.32
N LYS A 152 -12.42 -10.13 8.87
CA LYS A 152 -13.26 -11.03 9.67
C LYS A 152 -12.42 -11.74 10.72
N GLU A 153 -13.09 -12.23 11.76
CA GLU A 153 -12.49 -13.05 12.82
C GLU A 153 -12.24 -14.47 12.29
N GLU A 154 -11.35 -14.59 11.31
CA GLU A 154 -10.84 -15.86 10.80
C GLU A 154 -9.50 -16.19 11.47
N GLU A 155 -9.09 -17.46 11.43
CA GLU A 155 -7.78 -17.87 11.93
C GLU A 155 -6.69 -17.26 11.06
N MET A 156 -6.08 -16.19 11.57
CA MET A 156 -4.99 -15.47 10.92
C MET A 156 -3.75 -15.52 11.80
N PRO A 157 -2.76 -16.36 11.45
CA PRO A 157 -1.52 -16.41 12.21
C PRO A 157 -0.80 -15.07 12.11
N PHE A 158 -0.07 -14.71 13.17
CA PHE A 158 0.76 -13.52 13.16
C PHE A 158 2.01 -13.68 14.03
N THR A 159 2.96 -12.78 13.81
CA THR A 159 4.18 -12.69 14.61
C THR A 159 4.13 -11.45 15.49
N TRP A 160 4.49 -11.61 16.77
CA TRP A 160 4.56 -10.50 17.71
C TRP A 160 5.86 -9.69 17.49
N ASN A 161 5.83 -8.74 16.56
CA ASN A 161 6.97 -7.89 16.24
C ASN A 161 6.85 -6.53 16.95
N VAL A 162 7.49 -6.41 18.12
CA VAL A 162 7.41 -5.21 18.95
C VAL A 162 7.87 -3.94 18.21
N PRO A 163 9.04 -3.90 17.54
CA PRO A 163 9.45 -2.73 16.77
C PRO A 163 8.38 -2.22 15.80
N ASP A 164 7.85 -3.12 14.97
CA ASP A 164 6.89 -2.75 13.92
C ASP A 164 5.55 -2.31 14.53
N MET A 165 5.08 -3.03 15.57
CA MET A 165 3.87 -2.64 16.31
C MET A 165 3.99 -1.26 16.95
N LEU A 166 5.16 -0.90 17.49
CA LEU A 166 5.38 0.40 18.12
C LEU A 166 5.49 1.54 17.10
N ASP A 167 6.01 1.27 15.89
CA ASP A 167 6.06 2.23 14.78
C ASP A 167 4.65 2.52 14.23
N ASP A 168 3.81 1.49 14.12
CA ASP A 168 2.45 1.63 13.58
C ASP A 168 1.43 2.17 14.58
N LEU A 169 1.61 1.87 15.87
CA LEU A 169 0.64 2.22 16.91
C LEU A 169 0.20 3.70 16.87
N PRO A 170 1.10 4.70 16.86
CA PRO A 170 0.66 6.10 16.85
C PRO A 170 -0.05 6.47 15.53
N LYS A 171 0.33 5.84 14.41
CA LYS A 171 -0.31 6.04 13.10
C LYS A 171 -1.75 5.54 13.12
N ILE A 172 -1.96 4.30 13.59
CA ILE A 172 -3.27 3.66 13.72
C ILE A 172 -4.19 4.46 14.66
N MET A 173 -3.67 4.90 15.81
CA MET A 173 -4.44 5.70 16.77
C MET A 173 -4.98 6.98 16.14
N VAL A 174 -4.14 7.72 15.42
CA VAL A 174 -4.57 8.95 14.75
C VAL A 174 -5.54 8.66 13.61
N ILE A 175 -5.30 7.63 12.77
CA ILE A 175 -6.23 7.28 11.68
C ILE A 175 -7.63 6.95 12.21
N ILE A 176 -7.71 6.17 13.28
CA ILE A 176 -9.00 5.82 13.88
C ILE A 176 -9.64 7.04 14.55
N ALA A 177 -8.85 7.89 15.22
CA ALA A 177 -9.33 9.15 15.80
C ALA A 177 -9.95 10.07 14.72
N ARG A 178 -9.34 10.18 13.54
CA ARG A 178 -9.90 10.91 12.38
C ARG A 178 -11.26 10.36 12.01
N ARG A 179 -11.39 9.04 11.88
CA ARG A 179 -12.66 8.39 11.53
C ARG A 179 -13.76 8.71 12.55
N PHE A 180 -13.43 8.72 13.85
CA PHE A 180 -14.39 9.10 14.89
C PHE A 180 -14.84 10.55 14.78
N HIS A 181 -13.92 11.46 14.40
CA HIS A 181 -14.21 12.87 14.18
C HIS A 181 -15.15 13.11 12.99
N TYR A 182 -14.84 12.57 11.82
CA TYR A 182 -15.71 12.69 10.64
C TYR A 182 -17.06 11.99 10.85
N GLN A 183 -17.07 10.84 11.54
CA GLN A 183 -18.32 10.16 11.89
C GLN A 183 -19.22 10.99 12.82
N SER A 184 -18.66 11.73 13.79
CA SER A 184 -19.48 12.58 14.66
C SER A 184 -20.08 13.78 13.91
N ARG A 185 -19.40 14.24 12.86
CA ARG A 185 -19.84 15.33 11.98
C ARG A 185 -20.72 14.87 10.82
N ARG A 186 -20.88 13.55 10.63
CA ARG A 186 -21.58 12.93 9.48
C ARG A 186 -20.96 13.35 8.13
N GLU A 187 -19.65 13.55 8.11
CA GLU A 187 -18.88 13.94 6.93
C GLU A 187 -18.18 12.70 6.34
N VAL A 188 -17.84 12.79 5.05
CA VAL A 188 -17.04 11.76 4.37
C VAL A 188 -15.62 11.81 4.93
N VAL A 189 -15.09 10.66 5.33
CA VAL A 189 -13.70 10.56 5.80
C VAL A 189 -12.77 10.74 4.60
N PRO A 190 -11.86 11.73 4.60
CA PRO A 190 -10.85 11.85 3.55
C PRO A 190 -9.92 10.63 3.51
N PRO A 191 -9.21 10.39 2.40
CA PRO A 191 -8.19 9.36 2.33
C PRO A 191 -7.14 9.45 3.45
N ASP A 192 -6.55 8.31 3.79
CA ASP A 192 -5.42 8.25 4.71
C ASP A 192 -4.19 8.88 4.06
N LEU A 193 -3.45 9.69 4.82
CA LEU A 193 -2.31 10.44 4.29
C LEU A 193 -1.12 9.51 4.09
N SER A 194 -0.28 9.78 3.09
CA SER A 194 0.86 8.92 2.74
C SER A 194 1.82 8.68 3.91
N PHE A 195 2.17 9.71 4.68
CA PHE A 195 3.04 9.59 5.86
C PHE A 195 2.39 8.84 7.05
N MET A 196 1.07 8.60 6.99
CA MET A 196 0.33 7.80 7.96
C MET A 196 0.27 6.31 7.56
N ARG A 197 0.88 5.93 6.42
CA ARG A 197 0.98 4.53 6.02
C ARG A 197 1.72 3.71 7.06
N LEU A 198 1.20 2.52 7.29
CA LEU A 198 1.83 1.53 8.15
C LEU A 198 3.15 1.08 7.52
N HIS A 199 4.07 0.55 8.33
CA HIS A 199 5.36 0.09 7.83
C HIS A 199 5.17 -0.90 6.67
N ASN A 200 6.05 -0.88 5.68
CA ASN A 200 5.96 -1.82 4.57
C ASN A 200 6.55 -3.19 4.96
N PRO A 201 5.76 -4.28 4.98
CA PRO A 201 6.26 -5.62 5.33
C PRO A 201 7.27 -6.18 4.32
N VAL A 202 7.33 -5.64 3.10
CA VAL A 202 8.31 -6.04 2.07
C VAL A 202 9.67 -5.40 2.32
N SER A 203 9.71 -4.20 2.92
CA SER A 203 10.93 -3.44 3.09
C SER A 203 11.77 -3.97 4.25
N ARG A 204 12.77 -4.80 3.91
CA ARG A 204 13.80 -5.25 4.85
C ARG A 204 14.94 -4.23 5.01
N VAL A 205 15.04 -3.28 4.08
CA VAL A 205 16.14 -2.33 3.99
C VAL A 205 15.86 -1.15 4.93
N SER A 206 16.54 -1.19 6.07
CA SER A 206 16.47 -0.20 7.14
C SER A 206 15.12 -0.11 7.86
N ARG A 207 14.93 -1.02 8.83
CA ARG A 207 14.29 -0.74 10.13
C ARG A 207 15.05 0.38 10.90
N ARG A 208 15.41 1.46 10.22
CA ARG A 208 15.78 2.72 10.86
C ARG A 208 14.44 3.25 11.32
N THR A 209 14.20 3.16 12.63
CA THR A 209 13.25 4.04 13.30
C THR A 209 13.35 5.41 12.62
N THR A 210 12.29 5.86 11.95
CA THR A 210 12.24 7.22 11.43
C THR A 210 12.60 8.11 12.61
N PRO A 211 13.77 8.79 12.60
CA PRO A 211 14.23 9.47 13.80
C PRO A 211 13.25 10.60 14.07
N GLY A 212 12.37 10.44 15.07
CA GLY A 212 11.48 11.52 15.52
C GLY A 212 10.00 11.20 15.72
N ILE A 213 9.45 10.04 15.33
CA ILE A 213 8.03 9.72 15.61
C ILE A 213 7.92 8.88 16.88
N ASP A 214 8.47 9.37 17.99
CA ASP A 214 8.45 8.67 19.29
C ASP A 214 7.24 9.03 20.17
N SER A 215 6.34 9.86 19.64
CA SER A 215 5.18 10.35 20.38
C SER A 215 3.99 10.59 19.47
N LEU A 216 2.81 10.21 19.96
CA LEU A 216 1.51 10.49 19.38
C LEU A 216 1.33 11.99 19.06
N TYR A 217 2.00 12.87 19.82
CA TYR A 217 1.96 14.32 19.62
C TYR A 217 2.48 14.75 18.24
N HIS A 218 3.51 14.09 17.70
CA HIS A 218 4.09 14.44 16.40
C HIS A 218 3.15 14.12 15.24
N LEU A 219 2.26 13.14 15.41
CA LEU A 219 1.24 12.77 14.43
C LEU A 219 -0.08 13.50 14.67
N SER A 220 -0.10 14.46 15.59
CA SER A 220 -1.33 15.13 15.99
C SER A 220 -1.90 16.01 14.89
N ARG A 221 -3.22 15.97 14.70
CA ARG A 221 -3.90 16.71 13.63
C ARG A 221 -5.13 17.45 14.12
N PHE A 222 -5.51 18.48 13.37
CA PHE A 222 -6.75 19.22 13.61
C PHE A 222 -8.00 18.34 13.37
N ASP A 223 -7.97 17.52 12.32
CA ASP A 223 -9.06 16.58 11.98
C ASP A 223 -9.03 15.28 12.80
N ALA A 224 -8.24 15.24 13.87
CA ALA A 224 -8.12 14.11 14.79
C ALA A 224 -8.06 14.59 16.27
N PRO A 225 -9.04 15.38 16.76
CA PRO A 225 -8.95 16.01 18.08
C PRO A 225 -8.78 14.98 19.23
N LEU A 226 -9.33 13.78 19.07
CA LEU A 226 -9.15 12.69 20.04
C LEU A 226 -7.67 12.29 20.22
N SER A 227 -6.82 12.43 19.20
CA SER A 227 -5.38 12.14 19.29
C SER A 227 -4.63 13.08 20.24
N LYS A 228 -5.19 14.26 20.54
CA LYS A 228 -4.65 15.26 21.47
C LYS A 228 -5.14 15.08 22.90
N HIS A 229 -6.15 14.23 23.10
CA HIS A 229 -6.79 14.10 24.40
C HIS A 229 -5.83 13.44 25.41
N PRO A 230 -5.75 13.93 26.67
CA PRO A 230 -4.88 13.34 27.69
C PRO A 230 -5.06 11.83 27.86
N ASP A 231 -6.30 11.34 27.93
CA ASP A 231 -6.59 9.90 27.98
C ASP A 231 -6.04 9.13 26.77
N THR A 232 -5.99 9.74 25.58
CA THR A 232 -5.44 9.08 24.39
C THR A 232 -3.92 9.02 24.43
N ILE A 233 -3.28 10.05 24.98
CA ILE A 233 -1.83 10.07 25.22
C ILE A 233 -1.48 9.01 26.28
N GLU A 234 -2.25 8.93 27.38
CA GLU A 234 -2.06 7.87 28.37
C GLU A 234 -2.28 6.49 27.74
N LEU A 235 -3.34 6.30 26.95
CA LEU A 235 -3.62 5.05 26.25
C LEU A 235 -2.43 4.60 25.38
N TYR A 236 -1.82 5.53 24.65
CA TYR A 236 -0.64 5.26 23.84
C TYR A 236 0.49 4.69 24.70
N GLU A 237 0.86 5.36 25.78
CA GLU A 237 1.94 4.91 26.67
C GLU A 237 1.63 3.58 27.39
N ARG A 238 0.36 3.35 27.75
CA ARG A 238 -0.09 2.06 28.30
C ARG A 238 0.06 0.95 27.27
N LEU A 239 -0.45 1.14 26.05
CA LEU A 239 -0.34 0.15 24.99
C LEU A 239 1.12 -0.17 24.66
N ARG A 240 2.01 0.83 24.57
CA ARG A 240 3.46 0.59 24.37
C ARG A 240 4.05 -0.30 25.46
N THR A 241 3.69 -0.03 26.71
CA THR A 241 4.18 -0.78 27.88
C THR A 241 3.68 -2.22 27.82
N GLU A 242 2.39 -2.43 27.58
CA GLU A 242 1.80 -3.77 27.47
C GLU A 242 2.36 -4.54 26.27
N ILE A 243 2.60 -3.87 25.13
CA ILE A 243 3.19 -4.50 23.94
C ILE A 243 4.58 -5.07 24.24
N LYS A 244 5.41 -4.29 24.93
CA LYS A 244 6.76 -4.70 25.36
C LYS A 244 6.70 -5.80 26.44
N ALA A 245 5.79 -5.68 27.40
CA ALA A 245 5.65 -6.65 28.48
C ALA A 245 5.22 -8.04 27.95
N LEU A 246 4.30 -8.07 26.99
CA LEU A 246 3.82 -9.33 26.39
C LEU A 246 4.90 -10.04 25.56
N GLU A 247 5.88 -9.32 25.00
CA GLU A 247 7.00 -9.93 24.28
C GLU A 247 7.77 -10.93 25.15
N GLY A 248 8.01 -10.58 26.42
CA GLY A 248 8.67 -11.47 27.38
C GLY A 248 7.88 -12.75 27.64
N ASN A 249 6.56 -12.66 27.68
CA ASN A 249 5.66 -13.79 27.93
C ASN A 249 5.46 -14.67 26.68
N LEU A 250 5.52 -14.08 25.48
CA LEU A 250 5.32 -14.77 24.21
C LEU A 250 6.55 -15.52 23.70
N LYS A 251 7.75 -15.20 24.22
CA LYS A 251 8.99 -15.94 23.92
C LYS A 251 8.92 -17.44 24.26
N PHE A 252 7.99 -17.86 25.13
CA PHE A 252 7.72 -19.27 25.42
C PHE A 252 7.04 -20.04 24.27
N TYR A 253 6.43 -19.34 23.31
CA TYR A 253 5.65 -19.94 22.20
C TYR A 253 6.32 -19.80 20.83
N LYS A 254 7.66 -19.64 20.78
CA LYS A 254 8.43 -19.37 19.53
C LYS A 254 7.94 -18.15 18.72
N GLY A 255 7.18 -17.24 19.33
CA GLY A 255 6.73 -15.99 18.69
C GLY A 255 5.63 -16.15 17.63
N GLU A 256 5.09 -17.36 17.42
CA GLU A 256 3.96 -17.60 16.52
C GLU A 256 2.65 -17.57 17.30
N CYS A 257 1.77 -16.64 16.94
CA CYS A 257 0.43 -16.55 17.48
C CYS A 257 -0.57 -17.09 16.45
N TRP A 258 -1.38 -18.07 16.83
CA TRP A 258 -2.31 -18.77 15.93
C TRP A 258 -3.54 -17.92 15.57
N ASN A 259 -3.90 -16.94 16.39
CA ASN A 259 -5.03 -16.03 16.15
C ASN A 259 -4.85 -14.72 16.95
N TRP A 260 -5.19 -13.58 16.36
CA TRP A 260 -5.10 -12.25 16.98
C TRP A 260 -6.17 -11.97 18.07
N THR A 261 -7.26 -12.73 18.09
CA THR A 261 -8.38 -12.51 19.03
C THR A 261 -7.95 -12.65 20.50
N ILE A 262 -7.16 -13.68 20.84
CA ILE A 262 -6.67 -13.88 22.21
C ILE A 262 -5.69 -12.76 22.63
N PRO A 263 -4.64 -12.44 21.85
CA PRO A 263 -3.75 -11.32 22.16
C PRO A 263 -4.46 -9.97 22.24
N SER A 264 -5.56 -9.77 21.49
CA SER A 264 -6.39 -8.56 21.62
C SER A 264 -6.95 -8.40 23.04
N MET A 265 -7.35 -9.51 23.67
CA MET A 265 -7.83 -9.50 25.06
C MET A 265 -6.70 -9.27 26.05
N TRP A 266 -5.49 -9.74 25.75
CA TRP A 266 -4.31 -9.50 26.57
C TRP A 266 -3.87 -8.03 26.57
N LEU A 267 -4.05 -7.31 25.46
CA LEU A 267 -3.85 -5.86 25.43
C LEU A 267 -5.02 -5.09 26.06
N TYR A 268 -6.25 -5.49 25.76
CA TYR A 268 -7.44 -4.74 26.19
C TYR A 268 -7.70 -4.81 27.70
N LYS A 269 -7.55 -6.00 28.32
CA LYS A 269 -7.90 -6.19 29.74
C LYS A 269 -7.02 -5.35 30.70
N PRO A 270 -5.67 -5.34 30.58
CA PRO A 270 -4.83 -4.49 31.41
C PRO A 270 -5.16 -3.01 31.25
N VAL A 271 -5.26 -2.52 30.01
CA VAL A 271 -5.63 -1.12 29.70
C VAL A 271 -6.96 -0.74 30.34
N ARG A 272 -7.99 -1.58 30.22
CA ARG A 272 -9.30 -1.32 30.83
C ARG A 272 -9.27 -1.32 32.36
N ARG A 273 -8.41 -2.15 32.96
CA ARG A 273 -8.25 -2.21 34.42
C ARG A 273 -7.49 -1.02 34.99
N THR A 274 -6.52 -0.49 34.25
CA THR A 274 -5.68 0.63 34.70
C THR A 274 -6.34 1.98 34.41
N MET A 275 -7.09 2.11 33.32
CA MET A 275 -7.72 3.37 32.89
C MET A 275 -9.23 3.41 33.16
N LYS A 276 -9.67 3.06 34.39
CA LYS A 276 -11.10 2.91 34.73
C LYS A 276 -11.97 4.18 34.61
N GLY A 277 -11.36 5.36 34.56
CA GLY A 277 -12.06 6.64 34.41
C GLY A 277 -11.87 7.30 33.03
N ALA A 278 -11.08 6.70 32.15
CA ALA A 278 -10.78 7.28 30.85
C ALA A 278 -12.01 7.23 29.94
N ASN A 279 -12.29 8.34 29.27
CA ASN A 279 -13.40 8.46 28.33
C ASN A 279 -13.04 9.26 27.06
N GLY A 280 -11.82 9.78 26.95
CA GLY A 280 -11.36 10.48 25.74
C GLY A 280 -12.17 11.74 25.40
N GLY A 281 -12.89 12.31 26.36
CA GLY A 281 -13.81 13.42 26.13
C GLY A 281 -15.09 13.01 25.40
N MET A 282 -15.45 11.72 25.43
CA MET A 282 -16.66 11.17 24.79
C MET A 282 -17.41 10.21 25.71
N LYS A 283 -18.55 9.69 25.22
CA LYS A 283 -19.29 8.64 25.95
C LYS A 283 -18.37 7.42 26.16
N GLU A 284 -18.38 6.87 27.37
CA GLU A 284 -17.53 5.74 27.76
C GLU A 284 -17.62 4.55 26.78
N THR A 285 -18.83 4.22 26.31
CA THR A 285 -19.03 3.16 25.31
C THR A 285 -18.27 3.43 24.01
N ARG A 286 -18.25 4.68 23.56
CA ARG A 286 -17.57 5.11 22.33
C ARG A 286 -16.04 5.15 22.52
N TRP A 287 -15.58 5.54 23.71
CA TRP A 287 -14.17 5.47 24.07
C TRP A 287 -13.63 4.04 24.00
N TRP A 288 -14.32 3.08 24.63
CA TRP A 288 -13.85 1.69 24.62
C TRP A 288 -13.96 1.04 23.24
N GLN A 289 -14.88 1.48 22.38
CA GLN A 289 -14.90 1.11 20.97
C GLN A 289 -13.65 1.61 20.24
N TYR A 290 -13.24 2.87 20.48
CA TYR A 290 -11.99 3.40 19.92
C TYR A 290 -10.79 2.53 20.33
N VAL A 291 -10.66 2.20 21.61
CA VAL A 291 -9.59 1.33 22.12
C VAL A 291 -9.59 -0.04 21.43
N GLN A 292 -10.75 -0.68 21.30
CA GLN A 292 -10.88 -1.98 20.64
C GLN A 292 -10.48 -1.93 19.17
N LEU A 293 -10.88 -0.87 18.44
CA LEU A 293 -10.53 -0.71 17.02
C LEU A 293 -9.03 -0.47 16.84
N VAL A 294 -8.37 0.28 17.73
CA VAL A 294 -6.91 0.47 17.71
C VAL A 294 -6.19 -0.86 17.88
N ILE A 295 -6.56 -1.64 18.91
CA ILE A 295 -5.95 -2.94 19.16
C ILE A 295 -6.20 -3.90 17.99
N LYS A 296 -7.44 -3.95 17.47
CA LYS A 296 -7.78 -4.80 16.32
C LYS A 296 -6.93 -4.44 15.10
N ALA A 297 -6.93 -3.18 14.68
CA ALA A 297 -6.19 -2.75 13.51
C ALA A 297 -4.70 -3.07 13.61
N LEU A 298 -4.10 -2.86 14.80
CA LEU A 298 -2.71 -3.17 15.05
C LEU A 298 -2.40 -4.65 14.87
N LEU A 299 -3.19 -5.53 15.51
CA LEU A 299 -2.92 -6.97 15.46
C LEU A 299 -3.25 -7.59 14.09
N VAL A 300 -4.35 -7.15 13.46
CA VAL A 300 -4.70 -7.58 12.11
C VAL A 300 -3.63 -7.18 11.11
N TRP A 301 -3.01 -6.00 11.26
CA TRP A 301 -1.90 -5.62 10.42
C TRP A 301 -0.71 -6.57 10.56
N GLN A 302 -0.37 -6.98 11.79
CA GLN A 302 0.69 -7.97 11.99
C GLN A 302 0.37 -9.33 11.36
N CYS A 303 -0.92 -9.73 11.28
CA CYS A 303 -1.33 -10.91 10.53
C CYS A 303 -1.01 -10.78 9.04
N TYR A 304 -1.30 -9.61 8.45
CA TYR A 304 -1.00 -9.34 7.05
C TYR A 304 0.51 -9.25 6.78
N CYS A 305 1.30 -8.69 7.71
CA CYS A 305 2.75 -8.70 7.61
C CYS A 305 3.30 -10.14 7.60
N LYS A 306 2.81 -11.02 8.48
CA LYS A 306 3.17 -12.44 8.48
C LYS A 306 2.77 -13.12 7.17
N ARG A 307 1.61 -12.80 6.62
CA ARG A 307 1.16 -13.33 5.32
C ARG A 307 2.11 -12.90 4.19
N VAL A 308 2.55 -11.65 4.18
CA VAL A 308 3.56 -11.18 3.21
C VAL A 308 4.87 -11.95 3.38
N ASP A 309 5.34 -12.15 4.61
CA ASP A 309 6.55 -12.95 4.87
C ASP A 309 6.43 -14.39 4.34
N GLU A 310 5.27 -15.03 4.50
CA GLU A 310 5.01 -16.38 3.97
C GLU A 310 5.00 -16.43 2.44
N LEU A 311 4.32 -15.46 1.80
CA LEU A 311 4.27 -15.33 0.35
C LEU A 311 5.68 -15.10 -0.22
N MET A 312 6.48 -14.28 0.46
CA MET A 312 7.87 -13.99 0.12
C MET A 312 8.77 -15.21 0.30
N ALA A 313 8.67 -15.94 1.41
CA ALA A 313 9.44 -17.15 1.65
C ALA A 313 9.16 -18.25 0.60
N GLY A 314 7.89 -18.40 0.20
CA GLY A 314 7.49 -19.32 -0.85
C GLY A 314 8.01 -18.94 -2.24
N ALA A 315 8.31 -17.67 -2.51
CA ALA A 315 8.90 -17.21 -3.77
C ALA A 315 10.38 -17.64 -3.91
N TYR A 316 11.15 -17.54 -2.83
CA TYR A 316 12.56 -17.98 -2.82
C TYR A 316 12.72 -19.49 -3.04
N GLN A 317 11.80 -20.31 -2.50
CA GLN A 317 11.80 -21.76 -2.74
C GLN A 317 11.46 -22.11 -4.19
N GLY A 318 10.54 -21.39 -4.83
CA GLY A 318 10.19 -21.60 -6.24
C GLY A 318 11.36 -21.29 -7.18
N VAL A 319 12.05 -20.17 -6.96
CA VAL A 319 13.22 -19.77 -7.77
C VAL A 319 14.37 -20.79 -7.65
N ALA A 320 14.61 -21.34 -6.46
CA ALA A 320 15.64 -22.36 -6.27
C ALA A 320 15.31 -23.67 -6.99
N VAL A 321 14.03 -24.08 -6.99
CA VAL A 321 13.56 -25.28 -7.70
C VAL A 321 13.61 -25.08 -9.23
N ASP A 322 13.22 -23.90 -9.72
CA ASP A 322 13.27 -23.59 -11.15
C ASP A 322 14.73 -23.47 -11.67
N GLN A 323 15.64 -22.94 -10.85
CA GLN A 323 17.08 -22.94 -11.16
C GLN A 323 17.68 -24.35 -11.16
N ALA A 324 17.28 -25.21 -10.22
CA ALA A 324 17.71 -26.61 -10.20
C ALA A 324 17.19 -27.38 -11.43
N ARG A 325 15.92 -27.19 -11.81
CA ARG A 325 15.33 -27.80 -13.03
C ARG A 325 15.95 -27.25 -14.31
N ALA A 326 16.32 -25.97 -14.35
CA ALA A 326 17.05 -25.40 -15.49
C ALA A 326 18.46 -25.98 -15.62
N GLN A 327 19.15 -26.27 -14.51
CA GLN A 327 20.45 -26.94 -14.51
C GLN A 327 20.35 -28.40 -14.97
N GLU A 328 19.29 -29.12 -14.59
CA GLU A 328 19.02 -30.49 -15.06
C GLU A 328 18.60 -30.54 -16.55
N GLY A 329 17.96 -29.50 -17.07
CA GLY A 329 17.60 -29.40 -18.49
C GLY A 329 18.78 -29.08 -19.41
N VAL A 330 19.85 -28.45 -18.89
CA VAL A 330 21.07 -28.10 -19.66
C VAL A 330 22.02 -29.29 -19.78
N THR A 331 22.00 -30.26 -18.85
CA THR A 331 22.84 -31.46 -18.92
C THR A 331 22.33 -32.54 -19.87
N ALA A 332 21.10 -32.43 -20.40
CA ALA A 332 20.50 -33.41 -21.30
C ALA A 332 20.89 -33.26 -22.79
N TYR A 333 21.66 -32.23 -23.17
CA TYR A 333 22.04 -31.95 -24.57
C TYR A 333 23.55 -31.99 -24.84
N HIS A 334 24.29 -32.85 -24.13
CA HIS A 334 25.63 -33.25 -24.55
C HIS A 334 25.77 -34.78 -24.53
N VAL A 335 25.28 -35.40 -25.60
CA VAL A 335 25.76 -36.71 -26.07
C VAL A 335 25.86 -36.62 -27.60
N GLU A 336 27.07 -36.38 -28.10
CA GLU A 336 27.54 -36.91 -29.39
C GLU A 336 28.67 -37.90 -29.11
#